data_AF-A0A7W3JAH3-F1
#
_entry.id   AF-A0A7W3JAH3-F1
#
_cell.length_a   1.000
_cell.length_b   1.000
_cell.length_c   1.000
_cell.angle_alpha   90.00
_cell.angle_beta   90.00
_cell.angle_gamma   90.00
#
_symmetry.space_group_name_H-M   'P 1'
#
loop_
_entity.id
_entity.type
_entity.pdbx_description
1 polymer ?
#
loop_
_entity_poly.entity_id
_entity_poly.type
_entity_poly.pdbx_seq_one_letter_code
_entity_poly.pdbx_strand_id
1 'polypeptide(L)'
;MRVSMDWTAQPAGRGLYRAEYSWQGPQGTGAKLASALRGWSHLRYEVTEDASNGADGARWSHTPDLGIFHAMTDVHGNVVVQEDRVRAALELADPRAMRDALDLALGAAWDDELEPFRYAGLGAPVRWLHQVG
;
A
#
# COMPACT_ATOMS: atom_id res chain seq x y z
N MET A 1 -5.81 4.15 -24.42
CA MET A 1 -5.21 5.37 -23.84
C MET A 1 -3.82 5.02 -23.35
N ARG A 2 -2.80 5.84 -23.66
CA ARG A 2 -1.43 5.61 -23.18
C ARG A 2 -1.30 6.25 -21.80
N VAL A 3 -0.90 5.49 -20.79
CA VAL A 3 -0.66 6.03 -19.44
C VAL A 3 0.67 6.79 -19.48
N SER A 4 0.67 8.03 -18.99
CA SER A 4 1.87 8.84 -18.78
C SER A 4 2.02 9.11 -17.28
N MET A 5 3.24 9.00 -16.78
CA MET A 5 3.58 9.24 -15.38
C MET A 5 4.63 10.34 -15.31
N ASP A 6 4.40 11.31 -14.42
CA ASP A 6 5.34 12.41 -14.17
C ASP A 6 6.35 11.95 -13.12
N TRP A 7 7.49 11.46 -13.58
CA TRP A 7 8.55 10.98 -12.72
C TRP A 7 9.37 12.13 -12.14
N THR A 8 9.60 12.11 -10.83
CA THR A 8 10.44 13.06 -10.11
C THR A 8 11.54 12.31 -9.35
N ALA A 9 12.66 12.97 -9.10
CA ALA A 9 13.73 12.38 -8.29
C ALA A 9 13.21 12.10 -6.87
N GLN A 10 13.56 10.94 -6.32
CA GLN A 10 13.15 10.52 -4.97
C GLN A 10 14.28 10.87 -3.97
N PRO A 11 14.10 11.84 -3.06
CA PRO A 11 15.14 12.28 -2.14
C PRO A 11 15.67 11.19 -1.20
N ALA A 12 14.88 10.14 -0.93
CA ALA A 12 15.28 9.03 -0.06
C ALA A 12 16.45 8.18 -0.61
N GLY A 13 16.83 8.32 -1.88
CA GLY A 13 17.99 7.60 -2.43
C GLY A 13 18.47 8.14 -3.78
N ARG A 14 19.79 8.08 -4.00
CA ARG A 14 20.39 8.52 -5.27
C ARG A 14 19.95 7.62 -6.42
N GLY A 15 19.59 8.22 -7.54
CA GLY A 15 19.16 7.51 -8.75
C GLY A 15 17.77 6.88 -8.66
N LEU A 16 17.05 7.10 -7.55
CA LEU A 16 15.66 6.67 -7.41
C LEU A 16 14.72 7.74 -7.95
N TYR A 17 13.60 7.28 -8.49
CA TYR A 17 12.53 8.13 -9.00
C TYR A 17 11.19 7.67 -8.43
N ARG A 18 10.25 8.61 -8.33
CA ARG A 18 8.88 8.36 -7.89
C ARG A 18 7.89 8.96 -8.89
N ALA A 19 6.70 8.37 -8.94
CA ALA A 19 5.54 8.95 -9.59
C ALA A 19 4.29 8.51 -8.81
N GLU A 20 3.24 9.31 -8.90
CA GLU A 20 1.92 8.98 -8.37
C GLU A 20 0.91 9.04 -9.52
N TYR A 21 -0.05 8.12 -9.49
CA TYR A 21 -1.08 8.07 -10.52
C TYR A 21 -2.41 7.69 -9.87
N SER A 22 -3.39 8.58 -9.96
CA SER A 22 -4.76 8.30 -9.55
C SER A 22 -5.56 7.77 -10.74
N TRP A 23 -6.42 6.79 -10.49
CA TRP A 23 -7.28 6.19 -11.50
C TRP A 23 -8.73 6.13 -11.01
N GLN A 24 -9.64 5.91 -11.94
CA GLN A 24 -11.00 5.47 -11.66
C GLN A 24 -11.28 4.23 -12.51
N GLY A 25 -11.89 3.22 -11.92
CA GLY A 25 -12.16 1.97 -12.60
C GLY A 25 -13.06 1.05 -11.78
N PRO A 26 -13.41 -0.13 -12.31
CA PRO A 26 -14.19 -1.12 -11.59
C PRO A 26 -13.46 -1.60 -10.32
N GLN A 27 -14.21 -2.01 -9.30
CA GLN A 27 -13.65 -2.67 -8.10
C GLN A 27 -12.70 -3.82 -8.47
N GLY A 28 -11.61 -3.98 -7.72
CA GLY A 28 -10.56 -4.96 -7.97
C GLY A 28 -9.55 -4.52 -9.02
N THR A 29 -9.62 -3.27 -9.50
CA THR A 29 -8.56 -2.69 -10.34
C THR A 29 -7.28 -2.56 -9.54
N GLY A 30 -7.35 -2.18 -8.26
CA GLY A 30 -6.18 -2.12 -7.37
C GLY A 30 -5.43 -3.45 -7.30
N ALA A 31 -6.15 -4.55 -7.07
CA ALA A 31 -5.57 -5.90 -7.05
C ALA A 31 -4.90 -6.27 -8.39
N LYS A 32 -5.52 -5.91 -9.52
CA LYS A 32 -4.96 -6.14 -10.86
C LYS A 32 -3.69 -5.33 -11.09
N LEU A 33 -3.67 -4.06 -10.66
CA LEU A 33 -2.50 -3.20 -10.74
C LEU A 33 -1.35 -3.77 -9.90
N ALA A 34 -1.59 -4.08 -8.63
CA ALA A 34 -0.59 -4.69 -7.75
C ALA A 34 -0.04 -6.01 -8.32
N SER A 35 -0.91 -6.84 -8.91
CA SER A 35 -0.49 -8.10 -9.55
C SER A 35 0.38 -7.87 -10.78
N ALA A 36 0.04 -6.87 -11.61
CA ALA A 36 0.82 -6.54 -12.81
C ALA A 36 2.18 -5.94 -12.47
N LEU A 37 2.27 -5.15 -11.40
CA LEU A 37 3.52 -4.52 -10.93
C LEU A 37 4.49 -5.50 -10.27
N ARG A 38 3.99 -6.64 -9.73
CA ARG A 38 4.82 -7.67 -9.09
C ARG A 38 5.97 -8.19 -9.97
N GLY A 39 5.83 -8.11 -11.30
CA GLY A 39 6.88 -8.53 -12.24
C GLY A 39 8.14 -7.63 -12.22
N TRP A 40 8.11 -6.49 -11.53
CA TRP A 40 9.21 -5.53 -11.47
C TRP A 40 9.92 -5.64 -10.11
N SER A 41 10.93 -6.51 -10.04
CA SER A 41 11.62 -6.93 -8.81
C SER A 41 12.24 -5.80 -7.97
N HIS A 42 12.48 -4.62 -8.56
CA HIS A 42 13.12 -3.50 -7.86
C HIS A 42 12.13 -2.38 -7.47
N LEU A 43 10.84 -2.54 -7.78
CA LEU A 43 9.83 -1.51 -7.53
C LEU A 43 9.35 -1.54 -6.09
N ARG A 44 9.30 -0.37 -5.46
CA ARG A 44 8.50 -0.12 -4.25
C ARG A 44 7.22 0.57 -4.67
N TYR A 45 6.07 0.05 -4.24
CA TYR A 45 4.79 0.64 -4.60
C TYR A 45 3.74 0.44 -3.53
N GLU A 46 2.79 1.36 -3.51
CA GLU A 46 1.54 1.27 -2.78
C GLU A 46 0.40 1.47 -3.77
N VAL A 47 -0.58 0.57 -3.76
CA VAL A 47 -1.81 0.71 -4.51
C VAL A 47 -2.94 0.78 -3.49
N THR A 48 -3.73 1.85 -3.54
CA THR A 48 -4.90 2.03 -2.68
C THR A 48 -6.15 2.06 -3.54
N GLU A 49 -7.12 1.23 -3.21
CA GLU A 49 -8.45 1.22 -3.83
C GLU A 49 -9.47 1.63 -2.77
N ASP A 50 -10.25 2.65 -3.07
CA ASP A 50 -11.31 3.13 -2.18
C ASP A 50 -12.45 2.10 -2.10
N ALA A 51 -13.17 2.11 -0.98
CA ALA A 51 -14.35 1.27 -0.80
C ALA A 51 -15.42 1.61 -1.84
N SER A 52 -16.17 0.61 -2.29
CA SER A 52 -17.33 0.78 -3.17
C SER A 52 -18.52 -0.05 -2.69
N ASN A 53 -19.66 0.03 -3.38
CA ASN A 53 -20.87 -0.63 -2.92
C ASN A 53 -20.67 -2.15 -2.80
N GLY A 54 -20.70 -2.66 -1.57
CA GLY A 54 -20.51 -4.07 -1.26
C GLY A 54 -19.05 -4.55 -1.24
N ALA A 55 -18.06 -3.65 -1.29
CA ALA A 55 -16.66 -3.98 -1.22
C ALA A 55 -15.88 -2.99 -0.34
N ASP A 56 -15.06 -3.53 0.56
CA ASP A 56 -14.18 -2.73 1.42
C ASP A 56 -13.07 -2.06 0.60
N GLY A 57 -12.51 -0.99 1.17
CA GLY A 57 -11.28 -0.40 0.66
C GLY A 57 -10.10 -1.34 0.93
N ALA A 58 -9.04 -1.19 0.15
CA ALA A 58 -7.86 -2.02 0.30
C ALA A 58 -6.57 -1.29 -0.07
N ARG A 59 -5.48 -1.69 0.58
CA ARG A 59 -4.11 -1.28 0.27
C ARG A 59 -3.25 -2.49 -0.03
N TRP A 60 -2.48 -2.40 -1.11
CA TRP A 60 -1.39 -3.32 -1.43
C TRP A 60 -0.08 -2.57 -1.32
N SER A 61 0.80 -3.02 -0.43
CA SER A 61 2.15 -2.50 -0.27
C SER A 61 3.14 -3.53 -0.79
N HIS A 62 4.14 -3.10 -1.55
CA HIS A 62 5.18 -3.98 -2.05
C HIS A 62 6.55 -3.41 -1.84
N THR A 63 7.46 -4.28 -1.42
CA THR A 63 8.89 -4.00 -1.40
C THR A 63 9.68 -5.13 -2.05
N PRO A 64 10.88 -4.85 -2.59
CA PRO A 64 11.73 -5.89 -3.19
C PRO A 64 12.02 -7.07 -2.27
N ASP A 65 12.22 -6.81 -0.97
CA ASP A 65 12.68 -7.81 -0.01
C ASP A 65 11.53 -8.57 0.66
N LEU A 66 10.36 -7.94 0.83
CA LEU A 66 9.21 -8.52 1.54
C LEU A 66 8.10 -9.03 0.62
N GLY A 67 8.08 -8.61 -0.65
CA GLY A 67 6.99 -8.92 -1.58
C GLY A 67 5.73 -8.11 -1.25
N ILE A 68 4.55 -8.66 -1.55
CA ILE A 68 3.26 -7.96 -1.40
C ILE A 68 2.65 -8.22 -0.01
N PHE A 69 2.30 -7.15 0.69
CA PHE A 69 1.32 -7.14 1.76
C PHE A 69 -0.01 -6.57 1.28
N HIS A 70 -1.11 -7.14 1.75
CA HIS A 70 -2.45 -6.68 1.45
C HIS A 70 -3.26 -6.54 2.74
N ALA A 71 -3.92 -5.40 2.89
CA ALA A 71 -4.82 -5.12 3.99
C ALA A 71 -6.08 -4.43 3.50
N MET A 72 -7.21 -4.73 4.16
CA MET A 72 -8.41 -3.91 4.04
C MET A 72 -8.19 -2.57 4.75
N THR A 73 -8.86 -1.53 4.30
CA THR A 73 -8.78 -0.20 4.91
C THR A 73 -10.14 0.39 5.20
N ASP A 74 -10.24 1.15 6.29
CA ASP A 74 -11.43 1.94 6.59
C ASP A 74 -11.51 3.21 5.72
N VAL A 75 -12.55 4.01 5.92
CA VAL A 75 -12.79 5.27 5.20
C VAL A 75 -11.73 6.35 5.46
N HIS A 76 -10.90 6.18 6.49
CA HIS A 76 -9.80 7.07 6.83
C HIS A 76 -8.44 6.53 6.33
N GLY A 77 -8.44 5.36 5.69
CA GLY A 77 -7.23 4.71 5.20
C GLY A 77 -6.44 3.98 6.30
N ASN A 78 -7.04 3.71 7.46
CA ASN A 78 -6.43 2.86 8.48
C ASN A 78 -6.52 1.39 8.06
N VAL A 79 -5.50 0.60 8.36
CA VAL A 79 -5.56 -0.86 8.19
C VAL A 79 -6.60 -1.46 9.13
N VAL A 80 -7.48 -2.29 8.57
CA VAL A 80 -8.45 -3.07 9.34
C VAL A 80 -7.90 -4.49 9.55
N VAL A 81 -7.58 -4.80 10.79
CA VAL A 81 -7.18 -6.16 11.19
C VAL A 81 -8.42 -6.98 11.51
N GLN A 82 -8.58 -8.12 10.83
CA GLN A 82 -9.71 -9.02 11.09
C GLN A 82 -9.61 -9.64 12.49
N GLU A 83 -10.77 -9.80 13.14
CA GLU A 83 -10.89 -10.39 14.47
C GLU A 83 -10.15 -11.74 14.58
N ASP A 84 -10.31 -12.61 13.59
CA ASP A 84 -9.67 -13.93 13.58
C ASP A 84 -8.14 -13.85 13.61
N ARG A 85 -7.53 -12.81 13.01
CA ARG A 85 -6.08 -12.62 13.10
C ARG A 85 -5.64 -12.20 14.49
N VAL A 86 -6.42 -11.33 15.14
CA VAL A 86 -6.17 -10.92 16.53
C VAL A 86 -6.32 -12.13 17.44
N ARG A 87 -7.40 -12.90 17.29
CA ARG A 87 -7.65 -14.11 18.09
C ARG A 87 -6.53 -15.13 17.90
N ALA A 88 -6.12 -15.39 16.66
CA ALA A 88 -5.02 -16.30 16.38
C ALA A 88 -3.70 -15.87 17.04
N ALA A 89 -3.40 -14.57 17.07
CA ALA A 89 -2.23 -14.06 17.78
C ALA A 89 -2.32 -14.26 19.30
N LEU A 90 -3.51 -14.08 19.89
CA LEU A 90 -3.76 -14.27 21.33
C LEU A 90 -3.64 -15.74 21.79
N GLU A 91 -3.82 -16.71 20.90
CA GLU A 91 -3.61 -18.13 21.20
C GLU A 91 -2.11 -18.51 21.34
N LEU A 92 -1.19 -17.61 20.95
CA LEU A 92 0.25 -17.84 21.08
C LEU A 92 0.71 -17.65 22.52
N ALA A 93 1.27 -18.71 23.11
CA ALA A 93 1.74 -18.68 24.50
C ALA A 93 2.99 -17.82 24.72
N ASP A 94 3.84 -17.65 23.69
CA ASP A 94 5.02 -16.79 23.76
C ASP A 94 4.65 -15.33 23.41
N PRO A 95 4.86 -14.37 24.34
CA PRO A 95 4.59 -12.96 24.08
C PRO A 95 5.39 -12.36 22.91
N ARG A 96 6.53 -12.93 22.52
CA ARG A 96 7.27 -12.47 21.32
C ARG A 96 6.56 -12.93 20.05
N ALA A 97 6.25 -14.22 19.95
CA ALA A 97 5.47 -14.75 18.84
C ALA A 97 4.11 -14.03 18.65
N MET A 98 3.42 -13.69 19.75
CA MET A 98 2.19 -12.89 19.70
C MET A 98 2.41 -11.51 19.09
N ARG A 99 3.49 -10.82 19.47
CA ARG A 99 3.85 -9.51 18.89
C ARG A 99 4.17 -9.64 17.41
N ASP A 100 5.01 -10.59 17.04
CA ASP A 100 5.41 -10.81 15.64
C ASP A 100 4.17 -11.10 14.76
N ALA A 101 3.19 -11.86 15.27
CA ALA A 101 1.94 -12.12 14.56
C ALA A 101 1.08 -10.86 14.38
N LEU A 102 1.01 -9.99 15.39
CA LEU A 102 0.29 -8.71 15.30
C LEU A 102 1.01 -7.73 14.37
N ASP A 103 2.33 -7.63 14.43
CA ASP A 103 3.14 -6.78 13.55
C ASP A 103 2.99 -7.21 12.09
N LEU A 104 2.97 -8.52 11.83
CA LEU A 104 2.67 -9.06 10.51
C LEU A 104 1.24 -8.74 10.05
N ALA A 105 0.25 -8.81 10.96
CA ALA A 105 -1.13 -8.47 10.63
C ALA A 105 -1.31 -6.97 10.33
N LEU A 106 -0.52 -6.11 10.97
CA LEU A 106 -0.49 -4.67 10.73
C LEU A 106 0.32 -4.30 9.48
N GLY A 107 1.22 -5.18 9.02
CA GLY A 107 2.11 -4.89 7.90
C GLY A 107 3.30 -4.00 8.29
N ALA A 108 3.70 -4.00 9.57
CA ALA A 108 4.69 -3.08 10.13
C ALA A 108 6.02 -3.07 9.35
N ALA A 109 6.52 -4.24 8.94
CA ALA A 109 7.75 -4.34 8.17
C ALA A 109 7.69 -3.62 6.80
N TRP A 110 6.50 -3.60 6.16
CA TRP A 110 6.31 -2.85 4.92
C TRP A 110 6.25 -1.35 5.18
N ASP A 111 5.56 -0.93 6.24
CA ASP A 111 5.53 0.48 6.63
C ASP A 111 6.93 0.98 6.94
N ASP A 112 7.71 0.28 7.76
CA ASP A 112 9.08 0.66 8.11
C ASP A 112 9.98 0.83 6.88
N GLU A 113 9.85 -0.05 5.87
CA GLU A 113 10.64 0.06 4.65
C GLU A 113 10.15 1.20 3.72
N LEU A 114 8.84 1.45 3.65
CA LEU A 114 8.25 2.42 2.74
C LEU A 114 8.24 3.85 3.31
N GLU A 115 8.22 4.00 4.63
CA GLU A 115 8.09 5.28 5.32
C GLU A 115 9.13 6.34 4.88
N PRO A 116 10.43 6.02 4.71
CA PRO A 116 11.41 6.99 4.22
C PRO A 116 11.06 7.56 2.84
N PHE A 117 10.39 6.77 1.99
CA PHE A 117 9.98 7.17 0.64
C PHE A 117 8.70 8.01 0.66
N ARG A 118 7.83 7.85 1.66
CA ARG A 118 6.60 8.64 1.85
C ARG A 118 6.93 10.08 2.25
N TYR A 119 7.71 10.30 3.31
CA TYR A 119 8.08 11.65 3.78
C TYR A 119 8.86 12.45 2.75
N ALA A 120 9.76 11.80 2.03
CA ALA A 120 10.53 12.41 0.96
C ALA A 120 9.65 12.90 -0.22
N GLY A 121 8.35 12.57 -0.23
CA GLY A 121 7.36 13.00 -1.20
C GLY A 121 6.62 14.29 -0.91
N LEU A 122 6.74 14.86 0.30
CA LEU A 122 5.95 16.03 0.72
C LEU A 122 6.24 17.32 -0.09
N GLY A 123 7.20 17.29 -1.03
CA GLY A 123 7.47 18.36 -1.98
C GLY A 123 6.99 18.11 -3.42
N ALA A 124 6.37 16.97 -3.71
CA ALA A 124 5.86 16.66 -5.05
C ALA A 124 4.48 17.30 -5.29
N PRO A 125 4.21 17.85 -6.50
CA PRO A 125 2.92 18.47 -6.79
C PRO A 125 1.78 17.45 -6.75
N VAL A 126 0.87 17.59 -5.78
CA VAL A 126 -0.34 16.78 -5.66
C VAL A 126 -1.34 17.18 -6.74
N ARG A 127 -1.74 16.23 -7.58
CA ARG A 127 -2.74 16.46 -8.63
C ARG A 127 -4.13 16.06 -8.12
N TRP A 128 -4.93 17.04 -7.72
CA TRP A 128 -6.33 16.83 -7.37
C TRP A 128 -7.16 16.46 -8.61
N LEU A 129 -7.90 15.36 -8.55
CA LEU A 129 -8.93 15.03 -9.53
C LEU A 129 -10.18 15.89 -9.23
N HIS A 130 -10.46 16.87 -10.09
CA HIS A 130 -11.77 17.51 -10.11
C HIS A 130 -12.78 16.54 -10.75
N GLN A 131 -13.78 16.13 -9.98
CA GLN A 131 -14.96 15.47 -10.50
C GLN A 131 -15.78 16.50 -11.29
N VAL A 132 -15.72 16.45 -12.61
CA VAL A 132 -16.68 17.14 -13.48
C VAL A 132 -17.88 16.23 -13.65
N GLY A 133 -18.96 16.54 -12.93
CA GLY A 133 -20.33 16.20 -13.28
C GLY A 133 -21.00 17.40 -13.93
#